data_AF-A0A961XBZ8-F1
#
_entry.id   AF-A0A961XBZ8-F1
#
_cell.length_a   1.000
_cell.length_b   1.000
_cell.length_c   1.000
_cell.angle_alpha   90.00
_cell.angle_beta   90.00
_cell.angle_gamma   90.00
#
_symmetry.space_group_name_H-M   'P 1'
#
loop_
_entity.id
_entity.type
_entity.pdbx_description
1 polymer ?
#
loop_
_entity_poly.entity_id
_entity_poly.type
_entity_poly.pdbx_seq_one_letter_code
_entity_poly.pdbx_strand_id
1 'polypeptide(L)'
;MLGARIAYPAALVAASVLLSSCGGGIPRDTRAEWRDRAEAQCMASGQVRAAPYVSQVPAIRGQSACSIAAPLRVSATQGGRVQVSPPALIGCPMTVALSRWVENSVQRAAFRQFQQPVVEIKQISSYSCRGRNSKSTGKLSEHSFGNALDVAGFTLADGQQITVVKGWWRGSAREKAFLREAFAGACRDFYTVLGPGSDRQHYNHFHVDLLVTNVTKGGKHYCRPQPTGGLFAAVEDDDPVSTASVKPIPFMGPPESEFQRPAFTLGPN
;
A
#
# COMPACT_ATOMS: atom_id res chain seq x y z
N MET A 1 20.42 -88.52 -13.70
CA MET A 1 19.79 -87.28 -14.18
C MET A 1 19.74 -86.28 -13.04
N LEU A 2 20.78 -85.45 -12.88
CA LEU A 2 20.83 -84.37 -11.89
C LEU A 2 20.89 -83.05 -12.66
N GLY A 3 19.78 -82.32 -12.73
CA GLY A 3 19.70 -80.99 -13.31
C GLY A 3 19.89 -79.94 -12.23
N ALA A 4 21.04 -79.26 -12.23
CA ALA A 4 21.29 -78.10 -11.38
C ALA A 4 20.46 -76.90 -11.89
N ARG A 5 19.58 -76.36 -11.03
CA ARG A 5 18.87 -75.10 -11.29
C ARG A 5 19.70 -73.96 -10.69
N ILE A 6 20.32 -73.16 -11.56
CA ILE A 6 21.01 -71.92 -11.19
C ILE A 6 19.94 -70.84 -11.00
N ALA A 7 19.78 -70.37 -9.76
CA ALA A 7 18.93 -69.22 -9.45
C ALA A 7 19.78 -67.94 -9.51
N TYR A 8 19.48 -67.05 -10.46
CA TYR A 8 20.00 -65.68 -10.45
C TYR A 8 19.14 -64.83 -9.51
N PRO A 9 19.71 -64.16 -8.49
CA PRO A 9 18.97 -63.12 -7.79
C PRO A 9 18.92 -61.89 -8.70
N ALA A 10 17.72 -61.55 -9.18
CA ALA A 10 17.44 -60.27 -9.80
C ALA A 10 17.55 -59.18 -8.71
N ALA A 11 18.66 -58.44 -8.70
CA ALA A 11 18.80 -57.26 -7.84
C ALA A 11 17.90 -56.15 -8.38
N LEU A 12 16.73 -55.99 -7.77
CA LEU A 12 15.87 -54.82 -7.94
C LEU A 12 16.53 -53.62 -7.25
N VAL A 13 17.30 -52.83 -8.00
CA VAL A 13 17.74 -51.50 -7.57
C VAL A 13 16.53 -50.57 -7.64
N ALA A 14 15.87 -50.37 -6.51
CA ALA A 14 14.88 -49.32 -6.36
C ALA A 14 15.61 -47.96 -6.34
N ALA A 15 15.73 -47.34 -7.51
CA ALA A 15 16.21 -45.96 -7.63
C ALA A 15 15.13 -45.01 -7.12
N SER A 16 15.19 -44.71 -5.82
CA SER A 16 14.36 -43.67 -5.21
C SER A 16 14.79 -42.30 -5.76
N VAL A 17 14.12 -41.83 -6.81
CA VAL A 17 14.26 -40.45 -7.28
C VAL A 17 13.58 -39.56 -6.25
N LEU A 18 14.36 -39.09 -5.27
CA LEU A 18 13.97 -37.98 -4.41
C LEU A 18 13.95 -36.71 -5.28
N LEU A 19 12.80 -36.40 -5.87
CA LEU A 19 12.51 -35.07 -6.38
C LEU A 19 12.52 -34.11 -5.19
N SER A 20 13.69 -33.57 -4.88
CA SER A 20 13.83 -32.41 -4.00
C SER A 20 13.01 -31.28 -4.61
N SER A 21 11.81 -31.07 -4.07
CA SER A 21 11.02 -29.89 -4.35
C SER A 21 11.84 -28.68 -3.93
N CYS A 22 12.43 -27.97 -4.89
CA CYS A 22 12.90 -26.61 -4.72
C CYS A 22 11.68 -25.66 -4.63
N GLY A 23 10.80 -25.90 -3.65
CA GLY A 23 9.74 -24.99 -3.27
C GLY A 23 10.34 -23.90 -2.38
N GLY A 24 10.92 -22.87 -2.99
CA GLY A 24 11.26 -21.62 -2.31
C GLY A 24 9.99 -20.97 -1.78
N GLY A 25 9.58 -21.36 -0.56
CA GLY A 25 8.34 -20.93 0.06
C GLY A 25 8.41 -19.49 0.58
N ILE A 26 7.24 -18.84 0.60
CA ILE A 26 7.01 -17.59 1.33
C ILE A 26 7.50 -17.77 2.78
N PRO A 27 8.22 -16.79 3.38
CA PRO A 27 8.69 -16.91 4.76
C PRO A 27 7.53 -17.29 5.68
N ARG A 28 7.74 -18.30 6.54
CA ARG A 28 6.79 -18.79 7.55
C ARG A 28 6.67 -17.87 8.77
N ASP A 29 7.00 -16.59 8.61
CA ASP A 29 6.90 -15.65 9.71
C ASP A 29 5.45 -15.56 10.15
N THR A 30 5.22 -15.46 11.46
CA THR A 30 3.90 -15.14 11.99
C THR A 30 3.61 -13.67 11.70
N ARG A 31 2.31 -13.35 11.54
CA ARG A 31 1.89 -11.96 11.41
C ARG A 31 2.30 -11.20 12.67
N ALA A 32 2.93 -10.04 12.49
CA ALA A 32 3.37 -9.22 13.61
C ALA A 32 2.18 -8.70 14.41
N GLU A 33 2.22 -8.90 15.74
CA GLU A 33 1.09 -8.61 16.65
C GLU A 33 0.61 -7.16 16.61
N TRP A 34 1.50 -6.19 16.37
CA TRP A 34 1.15 -4.77 16.31
C TRP A 34 0.05 -4.48 15.27
N ARG A 35 -0.02 -5.30 14.21
CA ARG A 35 -1.02 -5.13 13.14
C ARG A 35 -2.42 -5.44 13.65
N ASP A 36 -2.56 -6.51 14.44
CA ASP A 36 -3.84 -6.92 15.02
C ASP A 36 -4.29 -5.93 16.09
N ARG A 37 -3.35 -5.46 16.91
CA ARG A 37 -3.63 -4.39 17.89
C ARG A 37 -4.12 -3.11 17.21
N ALA A 38 -3.45 -2.68 16.14
CA ALA A 38 -3.83 -1.49 15.40
C ALA A 38 -5.19 -1.62 14.69
N GLU A 39 -5.47 -2.78 14.07
CA GLU A 39 -6.78 -3.05 13.49
C GLU A 39 -7.87 -3.00 14.56
N ALA A 40 -7.67 -3.67 15.70
CA ALA A 40 -8.64 -3.68 16.80
C ALA A 40 -8.88 -2.28 17.40
N GLN A 41 -7.81 -1.51 17.64
CA GLN A 41 -7.90 -0.14 18.16
C GLN A 41 -8.66 0.78 17.20
N CYS A 42 -8.37 0.71 15.90
CA CYS A 42 -9.08 1.50 14.90
C CYS A 42 -10.57 1.12 14.80
N MET A 43 -10.88 -0.19 14.83
CA MET A 43 -12.27 -0.64 14.83
C MET A 43 -13.02 -0.17 16.07
N ALA A 44 -12.36 -0.12 17.23
CA ALA A 44 -12.95 0.37 18.47
C ALA A 44 -13.08 1.91 18.53
N SER A 45 -12.27 2.67 17.76
CA SER A 45 -12.28 4.13 17.80
C SER A 45 -13.51 4.77 17.15
N GLY A 46 -14.25 4.02 16.32
CA GLY A 46 -15.42 4.52 15.59
C GLY A 46 -15.09 5.50 14.46
N GLN A 47 -13.81 5.65 14.10
CA GLN A 47 -13.37 6.49 12.98
C GLN A 47 -13.83 5.96 11.62
N VAL A 48 -13.99 4.64 11.50
CA VAL A 48 -14.62 4.01 10.34
C VAL A 48 -15.97 3.46 10.76
N ARG A 49 -17.03 3.86 10.04
CA ARG A 49 -18.39 3.44 10.30
C ARG A 49 -18.89 2.58 9.14
N ALA A 50 -19.69 1.58 9.46
CA ALA A 50 -20.37 0.78 8.45
C ALA A 50 -21.26 1.68 7.57
N ALA A 51 -21.20 1.48 6.27
CA ALA A 51 -21.96 2.22 5.27
C ALA A 51 -22.14 1.34 4.01
N PRO A 52 -23.05 1.67 3.07
CA PRO A 52 -23.19 0.91 1.83
C PRO A 52 -21.88 0.77 1.03
N TYR A 53 -20.95 1.70 1.21
CA TYR A 53 -19.65 1.75 0.53
C TYR A 53 -18.45 1.33 1.43
N VAL A 54 -18.69 0.99 2.70
CA VAL A 54 -17.70 0.41 3.62
C VAL A 54 -18.36 -0.72 4.41
N SER A 55 -18.03 -1.95 4.05
CA SER A 55 -18.57 -3.14 4.71
C SER A 55 -17.44 -4.03 5.24
N GLN A 56 -17.61 -4.57 6.44
CA GLN A 56 -16.72 -5.60 6.95
C GLN A 56 -17.01 -6.92 6.22
N VAL A 57 -15.95 -7.62 5.83
CA VAL A 57 -16.04 -8.96 5.23
C VAL A 57 -15.39 -9.98 6.16
N PRO A 58 -15.59 -11.30 5.95
CA PRO A 58 -14.95 -12.32 6.78
C PRO A 58 -13.44 -12.16 6.83
N ALA A 59 -12.86 -12.48 7.99
CA ALA A 59 -11.42 -12.42 8.21
C ALA A 59 -10.66 -13.19 7.11
N ILE A 60 -9.59 -12.60 6.61
CA ILE A 60 -8.76 -13.21 5.60
C ILE A 60 -7.60 -13.93 6.29
N ARG A 61 -7.47 -15.23 6.02
CA ARG A 61 -6.35 -16.08 6.44
C ARG A 61 -5.74 -16.72 5.20
N GLY A 62 -4.61 -16.18 4.75
CA GLY A 62 -3.89 -16.64 3.58
C GLY A 62 -2.85 -17.71 3.92
N GLN A 63 -2.06 -18.11 2.92
CA GLN A 63 -0.89 -18.94 3.14
C GLN A 63 0.18 -18.15 3.92
N SER A 64 0.82 -18.80 4.90
CA SER A 64 1.81 -18.16 5.78
C SER A 64 1.23 -16.97 6.58
N ALA A 65 2.00 -15.89 6.78
CA ALA A 65 1.63 -14.72 7.57
C ALA A 65 0.48 -13.87 6.98
N CYS A 66 0.14 -14.05 5.69
CA CYS A 66 -0.84 -13.21 5.00
C CYS A 66 -2.20 -13.27 5.69
N SER A 67 -2.71 -12.14 6.15
CA SER A 67 -4.00 -12.08 6.82
C SER A 67 -4.46 -10.66 7.07
N ILE A 68 -5.78 -10.50 7.24
CA ILE A 68 -6.42 -9.29 7.76
C ILE A 68 -7.45 -9.77 8.77
N ALA A 69 -7.39 -9.28 10.02
CA ALA A 69 -8.25 -9.77 11.09
C ALA A 69 -9.69 -9.22 10.94
N ALA A 70 -9.82 -7.95 10.58
CA ALA A 70 -11.10 -7.29 10.32
C ALA A 70 -11.07 -6.54 8.97
N PRO A 71 -11.08 -7.25 7.84
CA PRO A 71 -11.00 -6.63 6.53
C PRO A 71 -12.26 -5.82 6.21
N LEU A 72 -12.04 -4.65 5.60
CA LEU A 72 -13.08 -3.80 5.08
C LEU A 72 -13.03 -3.82 3.55
N ARG A 73 -14.19 -4.05 2.94
CA ARG A 73 -14.44 -3.76 1.53
C ARG A 73 -14.87 -2.30 1.42
N VAL A 74 -14.01 -1.49 0.81
CA VAL A 74 -14.18 -0.05 0.63
C VAL A 74 -14.39 0.26 -0.85
N SER A 75 -15.61 0.60 -1.24
CA SER A 75 -15.95 1.00 -2.62
C SER A 75 -16.03 2.51 -2.82
N ALA A 76 -16.07 3.29 -1.74
CA ALA A 76 -16.02 4.75 -1.81
C ALA A 76 -15.50 5.36 -0.49
N THR A 77 -15.17 6.64 -0.54
CA THR A 77 -14.81 7.49 0.61
C THR A 77 -15.52 8.84 0.51
N GLN A 78 -15.27 9.74 1.46
CA GLN A 78 -15.92 11.06 1.55
C GLN A 78 -17.45 11.00 1.50
N GLY A 79 -18.05 10.12 2.30
CA GLY A 79 -19.51 9.98 2.34
C GLY A 79 -20.10 9.35 1.08
N GLY A 80 -19.31 8.60 0.31
CA GLY A 80 -19.75 8.01 -0.96
C GLY A 80 -19.51 8.89 -2.20
N ARG A 81 -19.00 10.11 -2.02
CA ARG A 81 -18.76 11.07 -3.12
C ARG A 81 -17.55 10.73 -3.98
N VAL A 82 -16.58 10.01 -3.42
CA VAL A 82 -15.35 9.61 -4.14
C VAL A 82 -15.31 8.10 -4.22
N GLN A 83 -15.55 7.55 -5.39
CA GLN A 83 -15.48 6.11 -5.62
C GLN A 83 -14.04 5.61 -5.49
N VAL A 84 -13.88 4.38 -5.02
CA VAL A 84 -12.61 3.64 -5.01
C VAL A 84 -12.82 2.43 -5.92
N SER A 85 -12.21 2.47 -7.10
CA SER A 85 -12.53 1.56 -8.20
C SER A 85 -11.30 0.77 -8.67
N PRO A 86 -11.35 -0.58 -8.66
CA PRO A 86 -12.39 -1.41 -8.05
C PRO A 86 -12.41 -1.28 -6.51
N PRO A 87 -13.43 -1.81 -5.80
CA PRO A 87 -13.47 -1.76 -4.35
C PRO A 87 -12.20 -2.36 -3.73
N ALA A 88 -11.61 -1.65 -2.77
CA ALA A 88 -10.40 -2.07 -2.08
C ALA A 88 -10.72 -3.02 -0.91
N LEU A 89 -9.91 -4.06 -0.72
CA LEU A 89 -9.89 -4.86 0.50
C LEU A 89 -8.70 -4.41 1.36
N ILE A 90 -8.98 -3.66 2.42
CA ILE A 90 -7.97 -3.03 3.29
C ILE A 90 -8.43 -3.07 4.76
N GLY A 91 -7.50 -2.83 5.69
CA GLY A 91 -7.80 -2.72 7.12
C GLY A 91 -8.39 -1.35 7.51
N CYS A 92 -8.88 -1.27 8.75
CA CYS A 92 -9.41 -0.02 9.32
C CYS A 92 -8.39 1.14 9.28
N PRO A 93 -7.13 0.99 9.77
CA PRO A 93 -6.17 2.10 9.76
C PRO A 93 -5.91 2.65 8.36
N MET A 94 -5.80 1.76 7.36
CA MET A 94 -5.61 2.14 5.96
C MET A 94 -6.81 2.88 5.40
N THR A 95 -8.03 2.51 5.81
CA THR A 95 -9.27 3.19 5.42
C THR A 95 -9.33 4.62 5.97
N VAL A 96 -8.92 4.82 7.23
CA VAL A 96 -8.81 6.16 7.84
C VAL A 96 -7.77 7.01 7.11
N ALA A 97 -6.58 6.46 6.87
CA ALA A 97 -5.51 7.16 6.17
C ALA A 97 -5.89 7.55 4.73
N LEU A 98 -6.55 6.64 4.00
CA LEU A 98 -7.10 6.92 2.67
C LEU A 98 -8.11 8.07 2.71
N SER A 99 -9.08 8.02 3.63
CA SER A 99 -10.07 9.09 3.77
C SER A 99 -9.42 10.44 4.05
N ARG A 100 -8.45 10.48 4.98
CA ARG A 100 -7.72 11.71 5.33
C ARG A 100 -6.90 12.26 4.16
N TRP A 101 -6.19 11.41 3.43
CA TRP A 101 -5.42 11.81 2.25
C TRP A 101 -6.31 12.41 1.16
N VAL A 102 -7.47 11.80 0.93
CA VAL A 102 -8.42 12.29 -0.07
C VAL A 102 -8.95 13.67 0.29
N GLU A 103 -9.41 13.84 1.53
CA GLU A 103 -9.97 15.11 2.01
C GLU A 103 -8.90 16.23 2.06
N ASN A 104 -7.75 15.94 2.65
CA ASN A 104 -6.76 16.98 2.97
C ASN A 104 -5.81 17.30 1.82
N SER A 105 -5.65 16.39 0.85
CA SER A 105 -4.65 16.55 -0.20
C SER A 105 -5.27 16.44 -1.59
N VAL A 106 -5.93 15.32 -1.91
CA VAL A 106 -6.43 15.06 -3.27
C VAL A 106 -7.50 16.08 -3.67
N GLN A 107 -8.52 16.28 -2.83
CA GLN A 107 -9.60 17.25 -3.15
C GLN A 107 -9.06 18.67 -3.23
N ARG A 108 -8.20 19.07 -2.30
CA ARG A 108 -7.61 20.42 -2.32
C ARG A 108 -6.78 20.67 -3.56
N ALA A 109 -5.99 19.68 -4.00
CA ALA A 109 -5.23 19.75 -5.24
C ALA A 109 -6.17 19.83 -6.46
N ALA A 110 -7.25 19.04 -6.47
CA ALA A 110 -8.23 19.06 -7.55
C ALA A 110 -8.90 20.44 -7.69
N PHE A 111 -9.34 21.02 -6.57
CA PHE A 111 -9.93 22.37 -6.58
C PHE A 111 -8.92 23.44 -7.00
N ARG A 112 -7.66 23.40 -6.53
CA ARG A 112 -6.64 24.36 -7.00
C ARG A 112 -6.39 24.27 -8.49
N GLN A 113 -6.19 23.06 -9.00
CA GLN A 113 -5.71 22.86 -10.37
C GLN A 113 -6.83 22.84 -11.41
N PHE A 114 -8.04 22.45 -11.02
CA PHE A 114 -9.16 22.23 -11.94
C PHE A 114 -10.48 22.87 -11.50
N GLN A 115 -10.55 23.51 -10.32
CA GLN A 115 -11.76 24.14 -9.77
C GLN A 115 -12.96 23.17 -9.65
N GLN A 116 -12.67 21.88 -9.52
CA GLN A 116 -13.69 20.83 -9.41
C GLN A 116 -13.17 19.65 -8.58
N PRO A 117 -14.07 18.82 -8.00
CA PRO A 117 -13.66 17.72 -7.15
C PRO A 117 -13.21 16.49 -7.97
N VAL A 118 -12.40 15.66 -7.33
CA VAL A 118 -12.23 14.25 -7.73
C VAL A 118 -13.48 13.47 -7.31
N VAL A 119 -13.98 12.59 -8.18
CA VAL A 119 -15.14 11.72 -7.92
C VAL A 119 -14.78 10.23 -7.97
N GLU A 120 -13.61 9.86 -8.47
CA GLU A 120 -13.12 8.48 -8.42
C GLU A 120 -11.60 8.43 -8.22
N ILE A 121 -11.15 7.44 -7.46
CA ILE A 121 -9.77 6.96 -7.36
C ILE A 121 -9.69 5.62 -8.07
N LYS A 122 -8.84 5.56 -9.10
CA LYS A 122 -8.51 4.31 -9.78
C LYS A 122 -7.42 3.58 -9.00
N GLN A 123 -7.79 2.57 -8.23
CA GLN A 123 -6.82 1.68 -7.58
C GLN A 123 -6.52 0.46 -8.46
N ILE A 124 -5.33 -0.11 -8.34
CA ILE A 124 -4.89 -1.28 -9.12
C ILE A 124 -4.36 -2.42 -8.25
N SER A 125 -4.20 -2.20 -6.94
CA SER A 125 -3.90 -3.24 -5.97
C SER A 125 -4.34 -2.83 -4.57
N SER A 126 -5.04 -3.73 -3.87
CA SER A 126 -5.34 -3.63 -2.44
C SER A 126 -4.83 -4.90 -1.75
N TYR A 127 -5.66 -5.74 -1.10
CA TYR A 127 -5.17 -7.00 -0.56
C TYR A 127 -4.60 -7.92 -1.66
N SER A 128 -3.39 -8.41 -1.43
CA SER A 128 -2.73 -9.41 -2.28
C SER A 128 -1.58 -10.04 -1.53
N CYS A 129 -1.68 -11.35 -1.27
CA CYS A 129 -0.65 -12.11 -0.56
C CYS A 129 0.56 -12.35 -1.47
N ARG A 130 1.60 -11.52 -1.33
CA ARG A 130 2.84 -11.60 -2.12
C ARG A 130 4.05 -11.04 -1.37
N GLY A 131 5.25 -11.45 -1.78
CA GLY A 131 6.49 -10.80 -1.37
C GLY A 131 6.61 -9.38 -1.91
N ARG A 132 7.45 -8.55 -1.27
CA ARG A 132 7.73 -7.18 -1.76
C ARG A 132 8.29 -7.21 -3.18
N ASN A 133 7.86 -6.26 -4.01
CA ASN A 133 8.18 -6.20 -5.44
C ASN A 133 7.89 -7.53 -6.17
N SER A 134 6.88 -8.27 -5.69
CA SER A 134 6.46 -9.59 -6.19
C SER A 134 7.56 -10.66 -6.17
N LYS A 135 8.57 -10.51 -5.31
CA LYS A 135 9.61 -11.52 -5.13
C LYS A 135 9.04 -12.77 -4.45
N SER A 136 9.52 -13.96 -4.86
CA SER A 136 9.14 -15.24 -4.25
C SER A 136 9.77 -15.47 -2.88
N THR A 137 10.82 -14.72 -2.54
CA THR A 137 11.56 -14.83 -1.28
C THR A 137 11.69 -13.46 -0.59
N GLY A 138 11.90 -13.48 0.73
CA GLY A 138 12.07 -12.27 1.55
C GLY A 138 10.75 -11.70 2.10
N LYS A 139 10.81 -10.48 2.64
CA LYS A 139 9.70 -9.87 3.38
C LYS A 139 8.42 -9.75 2.57
N LEU A 140 7.28 -10.02 3.21
CA LEU A 140 5.96 -9.78 2.65
C LEU A 140 5.70 -8.28 2.42
N SER A 141 4.91 -7.99 1.40
CA SER A 141 4.37 -6.66 1.14
C SER A 141 3.30 -6.29 2.15
N GLU A 142 3.09 -5.00 2.39
CA GLU A 142 1.97 -4.50 3.19
C GLU A 142 0.60 -4.80 2.57
N HIS A 143 0.54 -5.04 1.26
CA HIS A 143 -0.65 -5.58 0.59
C HIS A 143 -1.08 -6.94 1.16
N SER A 144 -0.15 -7.76 1.65
CA SER A 144 -0.44 -9.05 2.29
C SER A 144 -1.15 -8.93 3.63
N PHE A 145 -1.24 -7.71 4.16
CA PHE A 145 -1.81 -7.40 5.47
C PHE A 145 -2.97 -6.40 5.41
N GLY A 146 -3.46 -6.07 4.20
CA GLY A 146 -4.50 -5.04 4.02
C GLY A 146 -4.03 -3.62 4.37
N ASN A 147 -2.72 -3.42 4.41
CA ASN A 147 -2.07 -2.23 4.96
C ASN A 147 -1.42 -1.35 3.87
N ALA A 148 -1.78 -1.58 2.61
CA ALA A 148 -1.31 -0.82 1.45
C ALA A 148 -2.37 -0.70 0.34
N LEU A 149 -2.19 0.31 -0.51
CA LEU A 149 -3.00 0.57 -1.70
C LEU A 149 -2.13 1.09 -2.85
N ASP A 150 -2.38 0.61 -4.05
CA ASP A 150 -1.76 1.11 -5.29
C ASP A 150 -2.78 1.93 -6.08
N VAL A 151 -2.50 3.21 -6.30
CA VAL A 151 -3.39 4.16 -6.98
C VAL A 151 -2.81 4.56 -8.33
N ALA A 152 -3.52 4.26 -9.42
CA ALA A 152 -3.09 4.52 -10.79
C ALA A 152 -3.65 5.81 -11.39
N GLY A 153 -4.63 6.45 -10.75
CA GLY A 153 -5.20 7.69 -11.27
C GLY A 153 -6.46 8.16 -10.54
N PHE A 154 -7.01 9.25 -11.05
CA PHE A 154 -8.17 9.94 -10.51
C PHE A 154 -9.10 10.37 -11.64
N THR A 155 -10.41 10.44 -11.37
CA THR A 155 -11.41 11.00 -12.28
C THR A 155 -12.04 12.23 -11.64
N LEU A 156 -12.12 13.33 -12.38
CA LEU A 156 -12.76 14.58 -11.96
C LEU A 156 -14.27 14.55 -12.24
N ALA A 157 -15.01 15.49 -11.66
CA ALA A 157 -16.45 15.58 -11.77
C ALA A 157 -16.98 15.74 -13.21
N ASP A 158 -16.22 16.37 -14.10
CA ASP A 158 -16.51 16.48 -15.53
C ASP A 158 -16.20 15.21 -16.34
N GLY A 159 -15.67 14.16 -15.69
CA GLY A 159 -15.25 12.91 -16.33
C GLY A 159 -13.81 12.90 -16.83
N GLN A 160 -13.04 13.99 -16.67
CA GLN A 160 -11.63 14.01 -17.02
C GLN A 160 -10.85 12.99 -16.17
N GLN A 161 -10.10 12.11 -16.85
CA GLN A 161 -9.26 11.10 -16.19
C GLN A 161 -7.79 11.53 -16.17
N ILE A 162 -7.23 11.60 -14.96
CA ILE A 162 -5.82 11.90 -14.70
C ILE A 162 -5.14 10.61 -14.27
N THR A 163 -4.40 9.97 -15.18
CA THR A 163 -3.64 8.74 -14.88
C THR A 163 -2.22 9.07 -14.45
N VAL A 164 -1.69 8.36 -13.44
CA VAL A 164 -0.33 8.53 -12.95
C VAL A 164 0.69 8.26 -14.06
N VAL A 165 0.53 7.14 -14.78
CA VAL A 165 1.47 6.71 -15.82
C VAL A 165 1.67 7.74 -16.95
N LYS A 166 0.62 8.46 -17.35
CA LYS A 166 0.71 9.51 -18.38
C LYS A 166 0.94 10.88 -17.77
N GLY A 167 0.08 11.25 -16.81
CA GLY A 167 0.01 12.59 -16.24
C GLY A 167 1.28 13.02 -15.52
N TRP A 168 2.02 12.09 -14.92
CA TRP A 168 3.20 12.42 -14.12
C TRP A 168 4.37 13.00 -14.92
N TRP A 169 4.55 12.54 -16.16
CA TRP A 169 5.66 12.95 -17.04
C TRP A 169 5.19 13.73 -18.27
N ARG A 170 4.05 13.35 -18.84
CA ARG A 170 3.57 13.83 -20.15
C ARG A 170 2.22 14.54 -20.06
N GLY A 171 1.68 14.72 -18.86
CA GLY A 171 0.45 15.48 -18.64
C GLY A 171 0.64 16.97 -18.87
N SER A 172 -0.48 17.68 -18.92
CA SER A 172 -0.52 19.13 -18.85
C SER A 172 0.14 19.67 -17.57
N ALA A 173 0.42 20.98 -17.51
CA ALA A 173 0.95 21.61 -16.31
C ALA A 173 0.06 21.34 -15.08
N ARG A 174 -1.26 21.46 -15.23
CA ARG A 174 -2.26 21.20 -14.19
C ARG A 174 -2.29 19.74 -13.72
N GLU A 175 -2.26 18.78 -14.66
CA GLU A 175 -2.21 17.35 -14.30
C GLU A 175 -0.94 16.97 -13.56
N LYS A 176 0.21 17.48 -14.02
CA LYS A 176 1.48 17.29 -13.32
C LYS A 176 1.40 17.89 -11.91
N ALA A 177 0.99 19.16 -11.78
CA ALA A 177 0.87 19.83 -10.50
C ALA A 177 -0.06 19.07 -9.53
N PHE A 178 -1.26 18.68 -9.99
CA PHE A 178 -2.20 17.89 -9.21
C PHE A 178 -1.60 16.58 -8.71
N LEU A 179 -0.95 15.81 -9.58
CA LEU A 179 -0.34 14.53 -9.21
C LEU A 179 0.83 14.72 -8.23
N ARG A 180 1.63 15.77 -8.37
CA ARG A 180 2.71 16.09 -7.42
C ARG A 180 2.15 16.48 -6.06
N GLU A 181 1.11 17.31 -6.01
CA GLU A 181 0.46 17.72 -4.76
C GLU A 181 -0.22 16.55 -4.06
N ALA A 182 -0.94 15.70 -4.81
CA ALA A 182 -1.55 14.49 -4.29
C ALA A 182 -0.49 13.53 -3.72
N PHE A 183 0.64 13.33 -4.43
CA PHE A 183 1.75 12.50 -3.97
C PHE A 183 2.43 13.06 -2.71
N ALA A 184 2.71 14.36 -2.67
CA ALA A 184 3.29 15.00 -1.49
C ALA A 184 2.36 14.92 -0.27
N GLY A 185 1.06 15.07 -0.49
CA GLY A 185 0.03 14.84 0.52
C GLY A 185 0.08 13.42 1.07
N ALA A 186 0.20 12.40 0.20
CA ALA A 186 0.36 11.02 0.63
C ALA A 186 1.58 10.85 1.55
N CYS A 187 2.72 11.50 1.25
CA CYS A 187 3.91 11.41 2.10
C CYS A 187 3.73 11.98 3.51
N ARG A 188 2.67 12.75 3.75
CA ARG A 188 2.29 13.23 5.09
C ARG A 188 1.35 12.29 5.84
N ASP A 189 0.67 11.40 5.12
CA ASP A 189 -0.40 10.56 5.64
C ASP A 189 0.01 9.09 5.82
N PHE A 190 1.01 8.63 5.06
CA PHE A 190 1.46 7.25 4.98
C PHE A 190 2.95 7.11 5.36
N TYR A 191 3.34 5.93 5.84
CA TYR A 191 4.71 5.64 6.28
C TYR A 191 5.65 5.28 5.12
N THR A 192 5.10 4.68 4.07
CA THR A 192 5.81 4.45 2.81
C THR A 192 4.98 5.02 1.67
N VAL A 193 5.61 5.82 0.82
CA VAL A 193 5.00 6.33 -0.41
C VAL A 193 6.01 6.21 -1.55
N LEU A 194 5.65 5.45 -2.58
CA LEU A 194 6.47 5.23 -3.77
C LEU A 194 5.68 5.67 -5.00
N GLY A 195 6.30 6.42 -5.89
CA GLY A 195 5.68 6.88 -7.12
C GLY A 195 6.67 6.95 -8.27
N PRO A 196 6.27 7.45 -9.44
CA PRO A 196 7.14 7.38 -10.60
C PRO A 196 8.45 8.15 -10.38
N GLY A 197 9.57 7.46 -10.56
CA GLY A 197 10.92 7.95 -10.22
C GLY A 197 11.49 7.36 -8.92
N SER A 198 10.75 6.55 -8.16
CA SER A 198 11.32 5.80 -7.02
C SER A 198 12.10 4.56 -7.49
N ASP A 199 11.50 3.76 -8.37
CA ASP A 199 12.05 2.55 -8.97
C ASP A 199 11.20 2.14 -10.19
N ARG A 200 11.54 0.99 -10.79
CA ARG A 200 10.85 0.48 -11.99
C ARG A 200 9.46 -0.09 -11.69
N GLN A 201 9.17 -0.51 -10.47
CA GLN A 201 7.91 -1.14 -10.10
C GLN A 201 6.81 -0.11 -9.89
N HIS A 202 7.17 1.11 -9.49
CA HIS A 202 6.24 2.19 -9.16
C HIS A 202 6.15 3.28 -10.24
N TYR A 203 6.52 2.96 -11.49
CA TYR A 203 6.54 3.93 -12.58
C TYR A 203 5.14 4.38 -13.06
N ASN A 204 4.09 3.62 -12.74
CA ASN A 204 2.75 3.80 -13.29
C ASN A 204 1.66 4.03 -12.23
N HIS A 205 2.01 4.07 -10.94
CA HIS A 205 1.06 4.24 -9.84
C HIS A 205 1.75 4.86 -8.60
N PHE A 206 0.95 5.27 -7.63
CA PHE A 206 1.39 5.58 -6.27
C PHE A 206 1.14 4.36 -5.39
N HIS A 207 2.18 3.82 -4.79
CA HIS A 207 2.09 2.87 -3.70
C HIS A 207 2.09 3.61 -2.38
N VAL A 208 1.12 3.35 -1.51
CA VAL A 208 1.02 3.91 -0.17
C VAL A 208 0.84 2.79 0.84
N ASP A 209 1.61 2.82 1.95
CA ASP A 209 1.48 1.84 3.02
C ASP A 209 1.69 2.42 4.43
N LEU A 210 1.24 1.68 5.43
CA LEU A 210 1.41 2.01 6.85
C LEU A 210 2.44 1.09 7.54
N LEU A 211 3.57 0.79 6.90
CA LEU A 211 4.66 0.06 7.53
C LEU A 211 5.42 0.93 8.55
N VAL A 212 5.06 0.79 9.81
CA VAL A 212 5.63 1.54 10.94
C VAL A 212 7.14 1.37 11.11
N THR A 213 7.73 0.26 10.64
CA THR A 213 9.18 0.05 10.75
C THR A 213 10.00 0.86 9.75
N ASN A 214 9.35 1.47 8.75
CA ASN A 214 10.01 2.36 7.78
C ASN A 214 10.23 3.78 8.34
N VAL A 215 9.81 4.05 9.57
CA VAL A 215 10.17 5.29 10.27
C VAL A 215 11.62 5.22 10.74
N THR A 216 12.46 6.13 10.24
CA THR A 216 13.86 6.28 10.67
C THR A 216 13.97 7.06 11.98
N LYS A 217 15.15 7.03 12.63
CA LYS A 217 15.43 7.89 13.80
C LYS A 217 15.15 9.36 13.42
N GLY A 218 14.22 10.00 14.14
CA GLY A 218 13.77 11.36 13.88
C GLY A 218 12.43 11.48 13.13
N GLY A 219 11.63 10.40 13.05
CA GLY A 219 10.25 10.47 12.54
C GLY A 219 10.13 10.59 11.01
N LYS A 220 11.23 10.44 10.25
CA LYS A 220 11.18 10.56 8.79
C LYS A 220 10.66 9.27 8.15
N HIS A 221 9.62 9.41 7.33
CA HIS A 221 8.94 8.36 6.57
C HIS A 221 9.61 8.08 5.22
N TYR A 222 9.37 6.88 4.67
CA TYR A 222 9.95 6.48 3.39
C TYR A 222 9.11 7.02 2.23
N CYS A 223 9.41 8.24 1.77
CA CYS A 223 8.75 8.86 0.63
C CYS A 223 9.71 8.98 -0.56
N ARG A 224 9.41 8.38 -1.71
CA ARG A 224 10.25 8.41 -2.91
C ARG A 224 9.42 8.56 -4.19
N PRO A 225 9.77 9.48 -5.12
CA PRO A 225 10.85 10.47 -5.01
C PRO A 225 10.58 11.45 -3.86
N GLN A 226 11.65 12.04 -3.31
CA GLN A 226 11.49 13.05 -2.26
C GLN A 226 10.79 14.29 -2.86
N PRO A 227 9.71 14.80 -2.26
CA PRO A 227 9.10 16.04 -2.67
C PRO A 227 10.10 17.17 -2.35
N THR A 228 10.81 17.70 -3.34
CA THR A 228 11.74 18.82 -3.11
C THR A 228 10.98 20.15 -3.09
N GLY A 229 11.32 21.02 -2.13
CA GLY A 229 10.91 22.42 -2.14
C GLY A 229 11.44 23.10 -3.39
N GLY A 230 10.53 23.60 -4.24
CA GLY A 230 10.85 24.07 -5.58
C GLY A 230 9.99 23.44 -6.69
N LEU A 231 9.54 22.18 -6.54
CA LEU A 231 8.58 21.55 -7.47
C LEU A 231 7.09 21.79 -7.07
N PHE A 232 6.91 22.43 -5.92
CA PHE A 232 5.68 23.04 -5.44
C PHE A 232 5.77 24.57 -5.48
N ALA A 233 6.85 25.12 -6.08
CA ALA A 233 7.10 26.54 -6.16
C ALA A 233 6.95 27.04 -7.58
N ALA A 234 6.11 28.07 -7.72
CA ALA A 234 5.82 28.87 -8.90
C ALA A 234 5.44 28.05 -10.14
N VAL A 235 4.12 27.96 -10.39
CA VAL A 235 3.68 28.14 -11.77
C VAL A 235 4.25 29.50 -12.20
N GLU A 236 5.03 29.53 -13.27
CA GLU A 236 5.41 30.79 -13.93
C GLU A 236 4.13 31.41 -14.50
N ASP A 237 3.37 32.08 -13.63
CA ASP A 237 2.37 33.08 -13.95
C ASP A 237 1.85 33.61 -12.60
N ASP A 238 1.51 34.89 -12.55
CA ASP A 238 1.02 35.65 -11.38
C ASP A 238 -0.32 35.12 -10.82
N ASP A 239 -0.37 33.84 -10.42
CA ASP A 239 -1.52 33.18 -9.82
C ASP A 239 -1.37 33.18 -8.27
N PRO A 240 -2.23 33.91 -7.54
CA PRO A 240 -2.07 34.19 -6.10
C PRO A 240 -2.27 32.98 -5.16
N VAL A 241 -2.39 31.75 -5.68
CA VAL A 241 -2.58 30.52 -4.87
C VAL A 241 -1.41 29.54 -5.00
N SER A 242 -0.19 30.07 -5.03
CA SER A 242 1.05 29.30 -5.00
C SER A 242 1.20 28.55 -3.67
N THR A 243 1.24 27.21 -3.72
CA THR A 243 1.52 26.36 -2.54
C THR A 243 3.01 26.35 -2.13
N ALA A 244 3.84 27.17 -2.79
CA ALA A 244 5.26 27.38 -2.47
C ALA A 244 5.51 27.78 -1.01
N SER A 245 4.51 28.38 -0.36
CA SER A 245 4.58 28.87 1.01
C SER A 245 4.10 27.86 2.07
N VAL A 246 3.67 26.65 1.67
CA VAL A 246 3.25 25.63 2.63
C VAL A 246 4.49 25.00 3.27
N LYS A 247 4.85 25.49 4.47
CA LYS A 247 5.84 24.83 5.35
C LYS A 247 5.53 23.33 5.44
N PRO A 248 6.54 22.45 5.60
CA PRO A 248 6.28 21.02 5.85
C PRO A 248 5.34 20.88 7.05
N ILE A 249 4.10 20.48 6.80
CA ILE A 249 3.12 20.23 7.86
C ILE A 249 3.51 18.90 8.50
N PRO A 250 3.54 18.79 9.85
CA PRO A 250 3.91 17.55 10.54
C PRO A 250 3.09 16.35 10.08
N PHE A 251 3.68 15.15 10.18
CA PHE A 251 3.02 13.89 9.87
C PHE A 251 1.68 13.80 10.60
N MET A 252 0.62 13.50 9.85
CA MET A 252 -0.73 13.38 10.40
C MET A 252 -1.19 11.93 10.46
N GLY A 253 -0.37 10.97 9.98
CA GLY A 253 -0.65 9.55 10.09
C GLY A 253 -0.82 9.08 11.53
N PRO A 254 -1.36 7.86 11.69
CA PRO A 254 -1.71 7.37 13.01
C PRO A 254 -0.46 7.41 13.92
N PRO A 255 -0.58 7.84 15.18
CA PRO A 255 0.57 8.16 16.01
C PRO A 255 1.43 6.92 16.26
N GLU A 256 2.76 7.07 16.27
CA GLU A 256 3.70 5.96 16.49
C GLU A 256 3.41 5.19 17.80
N SER A 257 2.84 5.87 18.80
CA SER A 257 2.42 5.28 20.08
C SER A 257 1.31 4.24 19.97
N GLU A 258 0.48 4.30 18.92
CA GLU A 258 -0.54 3.27 18.63
C GLU A 258 0.08 1.97 18.10
N PHE A 259 1.35 2.00 17.66
CA PHE A 259 2.03 0.87 17.00
C PHE A 259 3.31 0.44 17.68
N GLN A 260 3.41 0.72 18.98
CA GLN A 260 4.59 0.51 19.84
C GLN A 260 5.46 -0.63 19.31
N ARG A 261 6.66 -0.27 18.81
CA ARG A 261 7.64 -1.23 18.31
C ARG A 261 7.82 -2.28 19.41
N PRO A 262 7.83 -3.59 19.12
CA PRO A 262 8.29 -4.54 20.13
C PRO A 262 9.67 -4.05 20.55
N ALA A 263 9.84 -3.78 21.84
CA ALA A 263 11.16 -3.55 22.39
C ALA A 263 11.97 -4.78 21.98
N PHE A 264 12.95 -4.61 21.10
CA PHE A 264 13.99 -5.61 20.95
C PHE A 264 14.76 -5.60 22.26
N THR A 265 14.27 -6.33 23.27
CA THR A 265 15.14 -6.84 24.31
C THR A 265 16.01 -7.85 23.59
N LEU A 266 17.24 -7.43 23.25
CA LEU A 266 18.33 -8.38 23.12
C LEU A 266 18.36 -9.12 24.46
N GLY A 267 17.90 -10.36 24.48
CA GLY A 267 18.12 -11.23 25.63
C GLY A 267 19.62 -11.31 25.88
N PRO A 268 20.07 -11.42 27.14
CA PRO A 268 21.48 -11.65 27.42
C PRO A 268 21.90 -12.97 26.77
N ASN A 269 23.11 -12.95 26.18
CA ASN A 269 23.75 -14.03 25.44
C ASN A 269 23.67 -15.40 26.12
#